data_AF-A0A517SMH5-F1
#
_entry.id   AF-A0A517SMH5-F1
#
_cell.length_a   1.000
_cell.length_b   1.000
_cell.length_c   1.000
_cell.angle_alpha   90.00
_cell.angle_beta   90.00
_cell.angle_gamma   90.00
#
_symmetry.space_group_name_H-M   'P 1'
#
loop_
_entity.id
_entity.type
_entity.pdbx_description
1 polymer ?
#
loop_
_entity_poly.entity_id
_entity_poly.type
_entity_poly.pdbx_seq_one_letter_code
_entity_poly.pdbx_strand_id
1 'polypeptide(L)'
;MNHFARCLAGFLILATASAGRAADHVCPAGNKTCCCYRPVRHQGWAALESNRFRIHYTGPQERAVPLVTFCEETCESLRSRWIDDRRETWSCKCDIYLYPTARTFERGARAPAEMWGVADLEIGEGRVWKRRLHLRADNEDKLKPVLTHEMTHVVLAEHFCRKPIPRWADEGIAVFSEPPERQQRMLGFLKDEAAQKRLLPLKQVTSMRDGPQNERESELFYGQSGAVIEYLVSHHKLSEKDVLAFVGLCGEQGWERAITKTLPGMTASQFESRWKEWLTTREEALVTSVSPREQVTLLP
;
A
#
# COMPACT_ATOMS: atom_id res chain seq x y z
N MET A 1 -30.23 73.68 -20.72
CA MET A 1 -29.49 73.81 -21.99
C MET A 1 -28.37 72.78 -21.97
N ASN A 2 -28.38 71.85 -22.93
CA ASN A 2 -27.26 71.24 -23.70
C ASN A 2 -25.89 71.10 -23.00
N HIS A 3 -25.09 70.04 -23.12
CA HIS A 3 -25.02 68.81 -23.93
C HIS A 3 -23.74 68.05 -23.44
N PHE A 4 -23.54 66.81 -23.93
CA PHE A 4 -22.34 65.93 -23.87
C PHE A 4 -22.16 65.12 -22.57
N ALA A 5 -22.55 63.84 -22.48
CA ALA A 5 -22.27 62.66 -23.32
C ALA A 5 -20.77 62.30 -23.41
N ARG A 6 -20.35 61.31 -22.62
CA ARG A 6 -19.24 60.41 -22.95
C ARG A 6 -19.60 58.98 -22.52
N CYS A 7 -19.83 58.16 -23.53
CA CYS A 7 -20.01 56.71 -23.44
C CYS A 7 -18.72 56.03 -22.96
N LEU A 8 -18.84 55.12 -21.99
CA LEU A 8 -17.98 53.95 -21.91
C LEU A 8 -18.88 52.72 -22.04
N ALA A 9 -18.99 52.22 -23.27
CA ALA A 9 -19.38 50.85 -23.55
C ALA A 9 -18.10 50.02 -23.59
N GLY A 10 -18.03 48.93 -22.83
CA GLY A 10 -16.83 48.10 -22.77
C GLY A 10 -17.05 46.80 -22.03
N PHE A 11 -17.72 45.86 -22.71
CA PHE A 11 -17.65 44.41 -22.53
C PHE A 11 -17.58 43.85 -21.10
N LEU A 12 -18.76 43.59 -20.51
CA LEU A 12 -18.91 42.52 -19.52
C LEU A 12 -18.81 41.19 -20.26
N ILE A 13 -17.63 40.57 -20.30
CA ILE A 13 -17.50 39.17 -20.72
C ILE A 13 -18.14 38.34 -19.61
N LEU A 14 -19.43 38.03 -19.78
CA LEU A 14 -20.06 36.89 -19.12
C LEU A 14 -19.39 35.63 -19.68
N ALA A 15 -18.28 35.23 -19.06
CA ALA A 15 -17.75 33.89 -19.22
C ALA A 15 -18.78 32.94 -18.60
N THR A 16 -19.71 32.46 -19.43
CA THR A 16 -20.48 31.27 -19.12
C THR A 16 -19.49 30.12 -19.08
N ALA A 17 -18.93 29.83 -17.91
CA ALA A 17 -18.27 28.57 -17.67
C ALA A 17 -19.34 27.49 -17.83
N SER A 18 -19.40 26.87 -19.02
CA SER A 18 -20.08 25.60 -19.15
C SER A 18 -19.29 24.63 -18.27
N ALA A 19 -19.84 24.35 -17.09
CA ALA A 19 -19.43 23.20 -16.31
C ALA A 19 -19.84 21.97 -17.13
N GLY A 20 -19.05 21.64 -18.16
CA GLY A 20 -19.14 20.36 -18.84
C GLY A 20 -19.02 19.30 -17.75
N ARG A 21 -20.06 18.50 -17.56
CA ARG A 21 -19.98 17.34 -16.67
C ARG A 21 -18.80 16.50 -17.16
N ALA A 22 -17.79 16.32 -16.33
CA ALA A 22 -16.70 15.41 -16.64
C ALA A 22 -17.32 14.04 -16.92
N ALA A 23 -17.13 13.54 -18.14
CA ALA A 23 -17.79 12.35 -18.63
C ALA A 23 -17.17 11.08 -18.03
N ASP A 24 -17.97 10.02 -17.94
CA ASP A 24 -17.51 8.70 -17.56
C ASP A 24 -16.41 8.24 -18.53
N HIS A 25 -15.36 7.63 -17.98
CA HIS A 25 -14.33 6.96 -18.75
C HIS A 25 -14.61 5.46 -18.77
N VAL A 26 -14.82 4.92 -19.97
CA VAL A 26 -14.99 3.49 -20.22
C VAL A 26 -13.76 3.00 -20.97
N CYS A 27 -13.20 1.87 -20.55
CA CYS A 27 -12.03 1.33 -21.22
C CYS A 27 -12.33 0.92 -22.66
N PRO A 28 -11.33 1.01 -23.55
CA PRO A 28 -11.42 0.41 -24.87
C PRO A 28 -11.72 -1.09 -24.77
N ALA A 29 -12.54 -1.61 -25.70
CA ALA A 29 -12.82 -3.03 -25.79
C ALA A 29 -11.51 -3.83 -25.93
N GLY A 30 -11.37 -4.92 -25.17
CA GLY A 30 -10.19 -5.78 -25.20
C GLY A 30 -9.02 -5.34 -24.31
N ASN A 31 -9.16 -4.25 -23.54
CA ASN A 31 -8.15 -3.88 -22.54
C ASN A 31 -8.11 -4.94 -21.42
N LYS A 32 -6.91 -5.46 -21.11
CA LYS A 32 -6.73 -6.45 -20.03
C LYS A 32 -6.95 -5.84 -18.65
N THR A 33 -6.83 -4.52 -18.53
CA THR A 33 -6.96 -3.81 -17.26
C THR A 33 -8.14 -2.83 -17.28
N CYS A 34 -8.96 -2.87 -16.21
CA CYS A 34 -10.03 -1.90 -15.99
C CYS A 34 -9.47 -0.56 -15.47
N CYS A 35 -9.39 0.40 -16.39
CA CYS A 35 -9.22 1.84 -16.24
C CYS A 35 -10.52 2.63 -16.03
N CYS A 36 -11.68 1.98 -15.99
CA CYS A 36 -12.97 2.68 -15.98
C CYS A 36 -13.13 3.53 -14.71
N TYR A 37 -13.58 4.77 -14.88
CA TYR A 37 -13.94 5.63 -13.77
C TYR A 37 -15.08 6.58 -14.10
N ARG A 38 -15.78 6.99 -13.05
CA ARG A 38 -16.76 8.08 -13.10
C ARG A 38 -16.29 9.24 -12.22
N PRO A 39 -16.16 10.46 -12.76
CA PRO A 39 -15.98 11.65 -11.94
C PRO A 39 -17.21 11.90 -11.05
N VAL A 40 -17.01 12.06 -9.76
CA VAL A 40 -18.07 12.32 -8.77
C VAL A 40 -17.68 13.44 -7.81
N ARG A 41 -18.67 14.00 -7.12
CA ARG A 41 -18.46 14.81 -5.91
C ARG A 41 -18.86 13.97 -4.70
N HIS A 42 -17.97 13.84 -3.72
CA HIS A 42 -18.23 13.07 -2.51
C HIS A 42 -17.66 13.81 -1.30
N GLN A 43 -18.51 14.09 -0.31
CA GLN A 43 -18.13 14.76 0.94
C GLN A 43 -17.34 16.08 0.71
N GLY A 44 -17.71 16.84 -0.31
CA GLY A 44 -17.04 18.11 -0.67
C GLY A 44 -15.78 17.97 -1.54
N TRP A 45 -15.31 16.75 -1.80
CA TRP A 45 -14.14 16.49 -2.65
C TRP A 45 -14.54 16.21 -4.10
N ALA A 46 -13.65 16.55 -5.04
CA ALA A 46 -13.65 15.90 -6.34
C ALA A 46 -13.11 14.48 -6.18
N ALA A 47 -13.71 13.51 -6.85
CA ALA A 47 -13.26 12.13 -6.79
C ALA A 47 -13.45 11.38 -8.10
N LEU A 48 -12.61 10.37 -8.31
CA LEU A 48 -12.77 9.37 -9.37
C LEU A 48 -13.24 8.06 -8.75
N GLU A 49 -14.38 7.55 -9.20
CA GLU A 49 -14.97 6.31 -8.70
C GLU A 49 -14.79 5.18 -9.71
N SER A 50 -14.11 4.10 -9.31
CA SER A 50 -13.91 2.86 -10.09
C SER A 50 -14.75 1.73 -9.52
N ASN A 51 -14.45 0.46 -9.82
CA ASN A 51 -15.18 -0.68 -9.25
C ASN A 51 -15.04 -0.75 -7.72
N ARG A 52 -13.79 -0.79 -7.22
CA ARG A 52 -13.46 -1.00 -5.81
C ARG A 52 -13.12 0.29 -5.05
N PHE A 53 -12.83 1.37 -5.77
CA PHE A 53 -12.24 2.57 -5.17
C PHE A 53 -13.04 3.84 -5.43
N ARG A 54 -12.83 4.81 -4.55
CA ARG A 54 -13.14 6.21 -4.78
C ARG A 54 -11.94 7.04 -4.38
N ILE A 55 -11.29 7.68 -5.35
CA ILE A 55 -10.05 8.45 -5.15
C ILE A 55 -10.41 9.93 -5.03
N HIS A 56 -10.33 10.51 -3.85
CA HIS A 56 -10.54 11.92 -3.57
C HIS A 56 -9.24 12.70 -3.77
N TYR A 57 -9.31 13.78 -4.55
CA TYR A 57 -8.14 14.57 -4.92
C TYR A 57 -8.45 16.07 -4.93
N THR A 58 -7.38 16.86 -4.88
CA THR A 58 -7.39 18.31 -5.14
C THR A 58 -6.54 18.62 -6.36
N GLY A 59 -6.94 19.63 -7.15
CA GLY A 59 -6.20 20.05 -8.34
C GLY A 59 -6.68 19.35 -9.62
N PRO A 60 -5.82 19.29 -10.66
CA PRO A 60 -6.18 18.75 -11.98
C PRO A 60 -6.51 17.25 -11.92
N GLN A 61 -7.61 16.86 -12.58
CA GLN A 61 -8.09 15.47 -12.61
C GLN A 61 -7.07 14.52 -13.23
N GLU A 62 -6.32 15.00 -14.22
CA GLU A 62 -5.35 14.25 -15.01
C GLU A 62 -4.25 13.62 -14.15
N ARG A 63 -3.96 14.21 -12.98
CA ARG A 63 -3.00 13.65 -12.01
C ARG A 63 -3.56 12.47 -11.21
N ALA A 64 -4.89 12.41 -11.03
CA ALA A 64 -5.56 11.33 -10.31
C ALA A 64 -5.93 10.15 -11.22
N VAL A 65 -6.13 10.38 -12.52
CA VAL A 65 -6.52 9.34 -13.49
C VAL A 65 -5.58 8.12 -13.51
N PRO A 66 -4.24 8.27 -13.55
CA PRO A 66 -3.34 7.12 -13.53
C PRO A 66 -3.46 6.24 -12.27
N LEU A 67 -3.97 6.80 -11.17
CA LEU A 67 -4.13 6.07 -9.91
C LEU A 67 -5.35 5.16 -9.91
N VAL A 68 -6.35 5.41 -10.76
CA VAL A 68 -7.53 4.54 -10.91
C VAL A 68 -7.08 3.13 -11.28
N THR A 69 -6.40 3.01 -12.42
CA THR A 69 -5.87 1.73 -12.92
C THR A 69 -4.91 1.10 -11.92
N PHE A 70 -4.00 1.92 -11.36
CA PHE A 70 -3.01 1.44 -10.40
C PHE A 70 -3.66 0.84 -9.14
N CYS A 71 -4.72 1.43 -8.60
CA CYS A 71 -5.42 0.89 -7.42
C CYS A 71 -6.08 -0.45 -7.73
N GLU A 72 -6.78 -0.55 -8.87
CA GLU A 72 -7.47 -1.78 -9.28
C GLU A 72 -6.49 -2.92 -9.56
N GLU A 73 -5.38 -2.65 -10.26
CA GLU A 73 -4.33 -3.63 -10.54
C GLU A 73 -3.60 -4.06 -9.28
N THR A 74 -3.21 -3.10 -8.43
CA THR A 74 -2.49 -3.40 -7.18
C THR A 74 -3.36 -4.24 -6.26
N CYS A 75 -4.63 -3.88 -6.09
CA CYS A 75 -5.56 -4.67 -5.28
C CYS A 75 -5.77 -6.08 -5.84
N GLU A 76 -5.98 -6.22 -7.16
CA GLU A 76 -6.15 -7.53 -7.79
C GLU A 76 -4.88 -8.38 -7.67
N SER A 77 -3.72 -7.78 -7.89
CA SER A 77 -2.42 -8.45 -7.76
C SER A 77 -2.19 -8.95 -6.34
N LEU A 78 -2.40 -8.10 -5.33
CA LEU A 78 -2.24 -8.46 -3.91
C LEU A 78 -3.25 -9.54 -3.50
N ARG A 79 -4.52 -9.41 -3.88
CA ARG A 79 -5.54 -10.44 -3.63
C ARG A 79 -5.15 -11.77 -4.28
N SER A 80 -4.63 -11.73 -5.50
CA SER A 80 -4.18 -12.94 -6.20
C SER A 80 -2.97 -13.60 -5.59
N ARG A 81 -2.04 -12.78 -5.11
CA ARG A 81 -0.79 -13.23 -4.49
C ARG A 81 -1.06 -13.90 -3.14
N TRP A 82 -1.90 -13.30 -2.31
CA TRP A 82 -2.07 -13.70 -0.92
C TRP A 82 -3.30 -14.57 -0.64
N ILE A 83 -4.44 -14.35 -1.32
CA ILE A 83 -5.73 -14.93 -0.92
C ILE A 83 -6.24 -15.97 -1.93
N ASP A 84 -6.43 -17.22 -1.46
CA ASP A 84 -7.03 -18.31 -2.23
C ASP A 84 -8.55 -18.21 -2.36
N ASP A 85 -9.28 -18.15 -1.23
CA ASP A 85 -10.74 -18.12 -1.23
C ASP A 85 -11.25 -16.69 -1.43
N ARG A 86 -11.40 -16.31 -2.70
CA ARG A 86 -11.84 -14.97 -3.12
C ARG A 86 -13.35 -14.78 -3.04
N ARG A 87 -14.01 -15.22 -1.96
CA ARG A 87 -15.43 -14.86 -1.77
C ARG A 87 -15.54 -13.34 -1.83
N GLU A 88 -16.42 -12.85 -2.69
CA GLU A 88 -16.54 -11.42 -2.91
C GLU A 88 -17.13 -10.76 -1.66
N THR A 89 -16.23 -10.20 -0.85
CA THR A 89 -16.51 -9.53 0.43
C THR A 89 -16.17 -8.05 0.39
N TRP A 90 -16.03 -7.49 -0.83
CA TRP A 90 -15.81 -6.05 -1.07
C TRP A 90 -17.11 -5.25 -0.84
N SER A 91 -17.59 -5.32 0.41
CA SER A 91 -18.86 -4.80 0.90
C SER A 91 -19.02 -3.29 0.78
N CYS A 92 -17.89 -2.56 0.72
CA CYS A 92 -17.84 -1.11 0.56
C CYS A 92 -16.62 -0.72 -0.26
N LYS A 93 -16.71 0.39 -1.00
CA LYS A 93 -15.56 0.95 -1.71
C LYS A 93 -14.49 1.39 -0.72
N CYS A 94 -13.24 1.32 -1.15
CA CYS A 94 -12.12 1.94 -0.45
C CYS A 94 -11.99 3.40 -0.87
N ASP A 95 -12.19 4.33 0.07
CA ASP A 95 -12.00 5.76 -0.14
C ASP A 95 -10.50 6.10 -0.01
N ILE A 96 -9.88 6.73 -1.01
CA ILE A 96 -8.46 7.09 -1.02
C ILE A 96 -8.34 8.61 -1.09
N TYR A 97 -7.83 9.24 -0.02
CA TYR A 97 -7.66 10.69 0.05
C TYR A 97 -6.22 11.08 -0.28
N LEU A 98 -6.05 11.84 -1.36
CA LEU A 98 -4.77 12.38 -1.80
C LEU A 98 -4.57 13.80 -1.29
N TYR A 99 -3.58 13.98 -0.41
CA TYR A 99 -3.28 15.26 0.21
C TYR A 99 -2.10 15.95 -0.49
N PRO A 100 -2.23 17.22 -0.91
CA PRO A 100 -1.19 17.90 -1.67
C PRO A 100 0.02 18.33 -0.84
N THR A 101 -0.02 18.20 0.49
CA THR A 101 1.08 18.56 1.41
C THR A 101 1.02 17.71 2.68
N ALA A 102 2.16 17.56 3.37
CA ALA A 102 2.25 16.98 4.72
C ALA A 102 1.26 17.63 5.72
N ARG A 103 1.12 18.97 5.69
CA ARG A 103 0.21 19.70 6.58
C ARG A 103 -1.27 19.36 6.35
N THR A 104 -1.68 19.25 5.08
CA THR A 104 -3.06 18.86 4.75
C THR A 104 -3.32 17.40 5.09
N PHE A 105 -2.32 16.54 4.93
CA PHE A 105 -2.37 15.13 5.33
C PHE A 105 -2.56 15.03 6.84
N GLU A 106 -1.71 15.67 7.64
CA GLU A 106 -1.77 15.61 9.10
C GLU A 106 -3.17 15.97 9.63
N ARG A 107 -3.73 17.08 9.14
CA ARG A 107 -5.07 17.52 9.53
C ARG A 107 -6.18 16.57 9.08
N GLY A 108 -6.10 16.06 7.85
CA GLY A 108 -7.16 15.25 7.25
C GLY A 108 -7.14 13.79 7.72
N ALA A 109 -5.94 13.20 7.78
CA ALA A 109 -5.69 11.83 8.23
C ALA A 109 -5.65 11.70 9.75
N ARG A 110 -5.43 12.82 10.48
CA ARG A 110 -5.17 12.82 11.94
C ARG A 110 -3.99 11.93 12.31
N ALA A 111 -2.95 11.97 11.49
CA ALA A 111 -1.71 11.20 11.63
C ALA A 111 -0.50 12.15 11.52
N PRO A 112 0.67 11.81 12.09
CA PRO A 112 1.87 12.64 12.02
C PRO A 112 2.24 13.04 10.58
N ALA A 113 2.70 14.29 10.39
CA ALA A 113 3.02 14.84 9.08
C ALA A 113 4.18 14.11 8.36
N GLU A 114 5.02 13.42 9.14
CA GLU A 114 6.17 12.64 8.69
C GLU A 114 5.75 11.34 7.96
N MET A 115 4.56 10.82 8.27
CA MET A 115 4.00 9.65 7.59
C MET A 115 3.62 10.00 6.15
N TRP A 116 3.79 9.03 5.25
CA TRP A 116 3.43 9.16 3.84
C TRP A 116 2.06 8.58 3.51
N GLY A 117 1.59 7.65 4.33
CA GLY A 117 0.33 6.96 4.18
C GLY A 117 -0.18 6.45 5.53
N VAL A 118 -1.48 6.17 5.58
CA VAL A 118 -2.10 5.38 6.65
C VAL A 118 -3.40 4.75 6.16
N ALA A 119 -3.61 3.49 6.51
CA ALA A 119 -4.88 2.78 6.38
C ALA A 119 -5.75 3.01 7.62
N ASP A 120 -6.94 3.58 7.42
CA ASP A 120 -7.99 3.77 8.43
C ASP A 120 -9.12 2.76 8.18
N LEU A 121 -9.04 1.61 8.86
CA LEU A 121 -9.94 0.49 8.70
C LEU A 121 -10.89 0.34 9.88
N GLU A 122 -12.13 -0.05 9.61
CA GLU A 122 -13.09 -0.46 10.65
C GLU A 122 -13.50 -1.89 10.38
N ILE A 123 -13.15 -2.79 11.30
CA ILE A 123 -13.34 -4.24 11.18
C ILE A 123 -14.18 -4.71 12.37
N GLY A 124 -15.22 -5.48 12.12
CA GLY A 124 -16.10 -6.01 13.16
C GLY A 124 -17.09 -7.02 12.59
N GLU A 125 -17.60 -7.92 13.44
CA GLU A 125 -18.61 -8.93 13.05
C GLU A 125 -18.19 -9.80 11.84
N GLY A 126 -16.89 -10.02 11.64
CA GLY A 126 -16.39 -10.80 10.50
C GLY A 126 -16.49 -10.10 9.16
N ARG A 127 -16.50 -8.76 9.14
CA ARG A 127 -16.48 -7.93 7.92
C ARG A 127 -15.66 -6.66 8.09
N VAL A 128 -15.33 -6.04 6.96
CA VAL A 128 -14.74 -4.70 6.89
C VAL A 128 -15.85 -3.70 6.59
N TRP A 129 -16.09 -2.79 7.52
CA TRP A 129 -17.12 -1.75 7.45
C TRP A 129 -16.63 -0.49 6.76
N LYS A 130 -15.36 -0.14 6.99
CA LYS A 130 -14.70 1.03 6.42
C LYS A 130 -13.34 0.62 5.85
N ARG A 131 -13.10 1.04 4.61
CA ARG A 131 -11.81 0.97 3.94
C ARG A 131 -11.43 2.39 3.55
N ARG A 132 -10.39 2.95 4.18
CA ARG A 132 -9.93 4.29 3.84
C ARG A 132 -8.42 4.34 3.84
N LEU A 133 -7.86 4.92 2.79
CA LEU A 133 -6.45 5.24 2.72
C LEU A 133 -6.28 6.76 2.72
N HIS A 134 -5.33 7.24 3.49
CA HIS A 134 -4.88 8.61 3.46
C HIS A 134 -3.46 8.62 2.93
N LEU A 135 -3.17 9.40 1.90
CA LEU A 135 -1.87 9.39 1.23
C LEU A 135 -1.38 10.80 0.95
N ARG A 136 -0.09 11.03 1.17
CA ARG A 136 0.60 12.23 0.70
C ARG A 136 0.88 12.12 -0.80
N ALA A 137 0.43 13.13 -1.55
CA ALA A 137 0.60 13.23 -3.00
C ALA A 137 1.61 14.31 -3.43
N ASP A 138 2.41 14.80 -2.48
CA ASP A 138 3.47 15.80 -2.70
C ASP A 138 4.81 15.18 -3.16
N ASN A 139 4.87 13.86 -3.33
CA ASN A 139 6.03 13.15 -3.89
C ASN A 139 5.56 11.95 -4.74
N GLU A 140 5.76 12.03 -6.06
CA GLU A 140 5.28 11.00 -7.00
C GLU A 140 6.05 9.67 -6.87
N ASP A 141 7.36 9.73 -6.56
CA ASP A 141 8.20 8.55 -6.36
C ASP A 141 7.82 7.75 -5.11
N LYS A 142 7.19 8.40 -4.13
CA LYS A 142 6.73 7.76 -2.89
C LYS A 142 5.28 7.30 -2.96
N LEU A 143 4.43 8.00 -3.72
CA LEU A 143 2.99 7.75 -3.70
C LEU A 143 2.62 6.32 -4.06
N LYS A 144 3.11 5.79 -5.19
CA LYS A 144 2.79 4.41 -5.62
C LYS A 144 3.31 3.35 -4.63
N PRO A 145 4.59 3.38 -4.21
CA PRO A 145 5.07 2.42 -3.20
C PRO A 145 4.28 2.44 -1.90
N VAL A 146 3.95 3.64 -1.39
CA VAL A 146 3.18 3.79 -0.15
C VAL A 146 1.74 3.32 -0.36
N LEU A 147 1.13 3.62 -1.51
CA LEU A 147 -0.20 3.10 -1.84
C LEU A 147 -0.19 1.57 -1.86
N THR A 148 0.83 0.93 -2.43
CA THR A 148 0.96 -0.55 -2.39
C THR A 148 1.06 -1.07 -0.96
N HIS A 149 1.83 -0.40 -0.11
CA HIS A 149 1.93 -0.73 1.32
C HIS A 149 0.55 -0.66 2.00
N GLU A 150 -0.11 0.50 1.93
CA GLU A 150 -1.41 0.71 2.58
C GLU A 150 -2.53 -0.17 2.00
N MET A 151 -2.50 -0.43 0.68
CA MET A 151 -3.42 -1.35 0.02
C MET A 151 -3.26 -2.78 0.53
N THR A 152 -2.04 -3.16 0.95
CA THR A 152 -1.79 -4.49 1.51
C THR A 152 -2.58 -4.68 2.80
N HIS A 153 -2.63 -3.70 3.70
CA HIS A 153 -3.48 -3.75 4.89
C HIS A 153 -4.97 -3.89 4.53
N VAL A 154 -5.44 -3.16 3.51
CA VAL A 154 -6.83 -3.26 3.03
C VAL A 154 -7.16 -4.68 2.58
N VAL A 155 -6.26 -5.32 1.82
CA VAL A 155 -6.44 -6.69 1.33
C VAL A 155 -6.36 -7.71 2.47
N LEU A 156 -5.39 -7.56 3.37
CA LEU A 156 -5.24 -8.45 4.52
C LEU A 156 -6.45 -8.39 5.46
N ALA A 157 -7.03 -7.20 5.66
CA ALA A 157 -8.23 -7.03 6.47
C ALA A 157 -9.42 -7.86 5.97
N GLU A 158 -9.50 -8.17 4.66
CA GLU A 158 -10.57 -9.02 4.13
C GLU A 158 -10.41 -10.47 4.58
N HIS A 159 -9.17 -10.95 4.61
CA HIS A 159 -8.84 -12.30 5.06
C HIS A 159 -8.93 -12.43 6.58
N PHE A 160 -8.43 -11.42 7.30
CA PHE A 160 -8.33 -11.42 8.76
C PHE A 160 -9.51 -10.72 9.46
N CYS A 161 -10.61 -10.41 8.77
CA CYS A 161 -11.79 -9.79 9.42
C CYS A 161 -12.44 -10.66 10.52
N ARG A 162 -12.14 -11.96 10.56
CA ARG A 162 -12.65 -12.94 11.55
C ARG A 162 -11.58 -13.48 12.51
N LYS A 163 -10.32 -13.09 12.33
CA LYS A 163 -9.18 -13.69 13.04
C LYS A 163 -8.11 -12.62 13.31
N PRO A 164 -7.43 -12.63 14.46
CA PRO A 164 -6.39 -11.64 14.71
C PRO A 164 -5.21 -11.86 13.75
N ILE A 165 -4.65 -10.75 13.25
CA ILE A 165 -3.34 -10.71 12.60
C ILE A 165 -2.34 -10.07 13.57
N PRO A 166 -1.18 -10.70 13.84
CA PRO A 166 -0.11 -10.05 14.60
C PRO A 166 0.42 -8.82 13.88
N ARG A 167 0.67 -7.72 14.60
CA ARG A 167 1.14 -6.45 14.02
C ARG A 167 2.40 -6.61 13.16
N TRP A 168 3.39 -7.35 13.64
CA TRP A 168 4.62 -7.62 12.88
C TRP A 168 4.32 -8.28 11.53
N ALA A 169 3.30 -9.16 11.46
CA ALA A 169 3.00 -9.90 10.24
C ALA A 169 2.22 -9.05 9.23
N ASP A 170 1.28 -8.23 9.70
CA ASP A 170 0.56 -7.25 8.87
C ASP A 170 1.54 -6.30 8.17
N GLU A 171 2.43 -5.70 8.96
CA GLU A 171 3.49 -4.80 8.50
C GLU A 171 4.54 -5.51 7.65
N GLY A 172 4.93 -6.72 8.04
CA GLY A 172 5.90 -7.51 7.30
C GLY A 172 5.41 -7.88 5.89
N ILE A 173 4.13 -8.25 5.75
CA ILE A 173 3.54 -8.54 4.44
C ILE A 173 3.41 -7.25 3.62
N ALA A 174 3.08 -6.12 4.24
CA ALA A 174 3.05 -4.81 3.58
C ALA A 174 4.43 -4.42 3.03
N VAL A 175 5.48 -4.48 3.86
CA VAL A 175 6.88 -4.23 3.45
C VAL A 175 7.32 -5.18 2.34
N PHE A 176 7.02 -6.48 2.45
CA PHE A 176 7.34 -7.48 1.42
C PHE A 176 6.48 -7.36 0.14
N SER A 177 5.45 -6.52 0.16
CA SER A 177 4.62 -6.20 -1.01
C SER A 177 5.04 -4.89 -1.69
N GLU A 178 5.93 -4.10 -1.09
CA GLU A 178 6.50 -2.91 -1.71
C GLU A 178 7.36 -3.22 -2.95
N PRO A 179 7.66 -2.23 -3.81
CA PRO A 179 8.54 -2.44 -4.95
C PRO A 179 9.93 -2.99 -4.57
N PRO A 180 10.57 -3.82 -5.42
CA PRO A 180 11.83 -4.49 -5.12
C PRO A 180 12.94 -3.55 -4.64
N GLU A 181 13.02 -2.33 -5.16
CA GLU A 181 14.05 -1.36 -4.79
C GLU A 181 13.93 -0.91 -3.33
N ARG A 182 12.70 -0.87 -2.78
CA ARG A 182 12.48 -0.57 -1.36
C ARG A 182 12.85 -1.75 -0.47
N GLN A 183 12.47 -2.95 -0.89
CA GLN A 183 12.84 -4.18 -0.18
C GLN A 183 14.37 -4.30 -0.11
N GLN A 184 15.08 -4.08 -1.23
CA GLN A 184 16.54 -4.13 -1.28
C GLN A 184 17.21 -3.10 -0.35
N ARG A 185 16.72 -1.84 -0.34
CA ARG A 185 17.25 -0.82 0.58
C ARG A 185 17.07 -1.21 2.05
N MET A 186 15.88 -1.72 2.39
CA MET A 186 15.59 -2.19 3.74
C MET A 186 16.52 -3.35 4.15
N LEU A 187 16.76 -4.28 3.23
CA LEU A 187 17.63 -5.43 3.48
C LEU A 187 19.10 -5.03 3.63
N GLY A 188 19.58 -4.06 2.86
CA GLY A 188 20.91 -3.48 3.04
C GLY A 188 21.08 -2.91 4.45
N PHE A 189 20.11 -2.11 4.90
CA PHE A 189 20.07 -1.60 6.28
C PHE A 189 20.11 -2.75 7.33
N LEU A 190 19.27 -3.78 7.16
CA LEU A 190 19.22 -4.89 8.11
C LEU A 190 20.50 -5.73 8.11
N LYS A 191 21.18 -5.88 6.98
CA LYS A 191 22.47 -6.56 6.87
C LYS A 191 23.53 -5.82 7.69
N ASP A 192 23.58 -4.50 7.60
CA ASP A 192 24.49 -3.66 8.39
C ASP A 192 24.19 -3.73 9.89
N GLU A 193 22.90 -3.71 10.26
CA GLU A 193 22.45 -3.86 11.66
C GLU A 193 22.73 -5.27 12.21
N ALA A 194 22.60 -6.31 11.37
CA ALA A 194 22.93 -7.69 11.71
C ALA A 194 24.43 -7.86 11.98
N ALA A 195 25.28 -7.34 11.09
CA ALA A 195 26.74 -7.38 11.24
C ALA A 195 27.21 -6.71 12.55
N GLN A 196 26.49 -5.65 12.96
CA GLN A 196 26.79 -4.90 14.17
C GLN A 196 26.06 -5.45 15.42
N LYS A 197 25.36 -6.59 15.29
CA LYS A 197 24.59 -7.26 16.36
C LYS A 197 23.54 -6.36 17.02
N ARG A 198 22.89 -5.52 16.22
CA ARG A 198 21.92 -4.53 16.72
C ARG A 198 20.47 -4.79 16.34
N LEU A 199 20.19 -5.90 15.69
CA LEU A 199 18.83 -6.37 15.44
C LEU A 199 18.07 -6.59 16.76
N LEU A 200 16.78 -6.28 16.74
CA LEU A 200 15.86 -6.66 17.81
C LEU A 200 15.75 -8.20 17.86
N PRO A 201 15.69 -8.81 19.06
CA PRO A 201 15.33 -10.22 19.18
C PRO A 201 13.98 -10.48 18.50
N LEU A 202 13.83 -11.60 17.77
CA LEU A 202 12.57 -11.87 17.08
C LEU A 202 11.40 -12.02 18.06
N LYS A 203 11.67 -12.52 19.28
CA LYS A 203 10.66 -12.54 20.35
C LYS A 203 10.13 -11.14 20.69
N GLN A 204 10.96 -10.10 20.65
CA GLN A 204 10.52 -8.71 20.85
C GLN A 204 9.66 -8.27 19.66
N VAL A 205 10.13 -8.47 18.42
CA VAL A 205 9.38 -8.09 17.21
C VAL A 205 8.01 -8.76 17.17
N THR A 206 7.94 -10.07 17.42
CA THR A 206 6.70 -10.84 17.24
C THR A 206 5.68 -10.66 18.36
N SER A 207 6.09 -10.09 19.50
CA SER A 207 5.22 -9.78 20.64
C SER A 207 4.89 -8.29 20.79
N MET A 208 5.48 -7.41 19.99
CA MET A 208 5.30 -5.96 20.08
C MET A 208 3.87 -5.55 19.66
N ARG A 209 3.11 -4.98 20.61
CA ARG A 209 1.73 -4.50 20.40
C ARG A 209 1.64 -2.98 20.33
N ASP A 210 2.29 -2.30 21.28
CA ASP A 210 2.25 -0.84 21.43
C ASP A 210 3.12 -0.10 20.39
N GLY A 211 3.87 -0.87 19.61
CA GLY A 211 4.74 -0.38 18.57
C GLY A 211 6.11 0.12 19.04
N PRO A 212 6.96 0.51 18.09
CA PRO A 212 8.33 0.94 18.36
C PRO A 212 8.35 2.28 19.10
N GLN A 213 9.34 2.48 19.98
CA GLN A 213 9.41 3.67 20.85
C GLN A 213 10.20 4.83 20.26
N ASN A 214 11.03 4.56 19.25
CA ASN A 214 11.87 5.55 18.58
C ASN A 214 12.05 5.22 17.10
N GLU A 215 12.62 6.15 16.33
CA GLU A 215 12.79 6.03 14.88
C GLU A 215 13.60 4.80 14.49
N ARG A 216 14.73 4.54 15.15
CA ARG A 216 15.59 3.40 14.84
C ARG A 216 14.93 2.05 15.18
N GLU A 217 14.24 1.96 16.31
CA GLU A 217 13.44 0.77 16.63
C GLU A 217 12.31 0.58 15.62
N SER A 218 11.76 1.67 15.07
CA SER A 218 10.74 1.60 14.02
C SER A 218 11.31 0.99 12.75
N GLU A 219 12.43 1.51 12.26
CA GLU A 219 13.12 0.96 11.08
C GLU A 219 13.46 -0.52 11.26
N LEU A 220 13.98 -0.91 12.43
CA LEU A 220 14.26 -2.31 12.76
C LEU A 220 12.98 -3.15 12.82
N PHE A 221 11.91 -2.67 13.45
CA PHE A 221 10.65 -3.40 13.55
C PHE A 221 10.05 -3.68 12.17
N TYR A 222 9.90 -2.66 11.33
CA TYR A 222 9.34 -2.79 9.99
C TYR A 222 10.24 -3.62 9.08
N GLY A 223 11.54 -3.34 9.10
CA GLY A 223 12.53 -4.07 8.31
C GLY A 223 12.59 -5.54 8.67
N GLN A 224 12.76 -5.87 9.96
CA GLN A 224 12.84 -7.26 10.40
C GLN A 224 11.54 -8.02 10.13
N SER A 225 10.39 -7.36 10.27
CA SER A 225 9.10 -7.94 9.92
C SER A 225 9.04 -8.36 8.45
N GLY A 226 9.42 -7.46 7.52
CA GLY A 226 9.48 -7.77 6.10
C GLY A 226 10.51 -8.86 5.76
N ALA A 227 11.69 -8.81 6.39
CA ALA A 227 12.74 -9.80 6.18
C ALA A 227 12.38 -11.20 6.71
N VAL A 228 11.54 -11.31 7.73
CA VAL A 228 11.00 -12.61 8.17
C VAL A 228 10.07 -13.18 7.10
N ILE A 229 9.19 -12.37 6.52
CA ILE A 229 8.31 -12.80 5.43
C ILE A 229 9.13 -13.23 4.22
N GLU A 230 10.13 -12.44 3.81
CA GLU A 230 11.02 -12.81 2.70
C GLU A 230 11.79 -14.10 3.00
N TYR A 231 12.28 -14.31 4.23
CA TYR A 231 12.99 -15.55 4.57
C TYR A 231 12.11 -16.79 4.42
N LEU A 232 10.85 -16.70 4.84
CA LEU A 232 9.88 -17.78 4.68
C LEU A 232 9.63 -18.11 3.19
N VAL A 233 9.50 -17.09 2.35
CA VAL A 233 9.27 -17.27 0.91
C VAL A 233 10.54 -17.72 0.18
N SER A 234 11.63 -16.99 0.36
CA SER A 234 12.84 -17.13 -0.45
C SER A 234 13.75 -18.26 0.00
N HIS A 235 13.88 -18.49 1.30
CA HIS A 235 14.74 -19.56 1.83
C HIS A 235 13.96 -20.85 2.10
N HIS A 236 12.82 -20.75 2.80
CA HIS A 236 11.98 -21.90 3.11
C HIS A 236 11.03 -22.32 1.97
N LYS A 237 10.97 -21.55 0.88
CA LYS A 237 10.18 -21.85 -0.33
C LYS A 237 8.69 -22.00 -0.05
N LEU A 238 8.20 -21.34 0.99
CA LEU A 238 6.76 -21.24 1.23
C LEU A 238 6.14 -20.35 0.15
N SER A 239 4.98 -20.75 -0.37
CA SER A 239 4.19 -19.83 -1.17
C SER A 239 3.69 -18.68 -0.29
N GLU A 240 3.37 -17.53 -0.88
CA GLU A 240 2.77 -16.42 -0.12
C GLU A 240 1.48 -16.84 0.62
N LYS A 241 0.74 -17.81 0.09
CA LYS A 241 -0.46 -18.39 0.72
C LYS A 241 -0.12 -19.25 1.94
N ASP A 242 0.95 -20.04 1.87
CA ASP A 242 1.46 -20.79 3.02
C ASP A 242 1.93 -19.84 4.13
N VAL A 243 2.56 -18.72 3.74
CA VAL A 243 2.93 -17.64 4.67
C VAL A 243 1.68 -17.02 5.30
N LEU A 244 0.64 -16.74 4.53
CA LEU A 244 -0.62 -16.20 5.07
C LEU A 244 -1.26 -17.15 6.09
N ALA A 245 -1.25 -18.46 5.80
CA ALA A 245 -1.73 -19.48 6.72
C ALA A 245 -0.88 -19.55 8.00
N PHE A 246 0.45 -19.45 7.88
CA PHE A 246 1.37 -19.35 9.01
C PHE A 246 1.10 -18.11 9.87
N VAL A 247 0.82 -16.96 9.26
CA VAL A 247 0.46 -15.72 9.97
C VAL A 247 -0.86 -15.88 10.73
N GLY A 248 -1.85 -16.54 10.13
CA GLY A 248 -3.09 -16.89 10.84
C GLY A 248 -2.84 -17.78 12.06
N LEU A 249 -1.97 -18.78 11.94
CA LEU A 249 -1.54 -19.61 13.08
C LEU A 249 -0.82 -18.78 14.15
N CYS A 250 0.01 -17.81 13.76
CA CYS A 250 0.66 -16.90 14.72
C CYS A 250 -0.37 -16.10 15.52
N GLY A 251 -1.42 -15.58 14.87
CA GLY A 251 -2.49 -14.85 15.54
C GLY A 251 -3.29 -15.72 16.51
N GLU A 252 -3.55 -16.97 16.16
CA GLU A 252 -4.36 -17.90 16.97
C GLU A 252 -3.57 -18.57 18.11
N GLN A 253 -2.30 -18.94 17.86
CA GLN A 253 -1.54 -19.86 18.73
C GLN A 253 -0.18 -19.31 19.16
N GLY A 254 0.21 -18.13 18.68
CA GLY A 254 1.49 -17.51 18.96
C GLY A 254 2.62 -17.99 18.04
N TRP A 255 3.69 -17.19 18.00
CA TRP A 255 4.85 -17.36 17.13
C TRP A 255 5.52 -18.73 17.26
N GLU A 256 5.84 -19.16 18.48
CA GLU A 256 6.60 -20.39 18.72
C GLU A 256 5.85 -21.64 18.22
N ARG A 257 4.55 -21.72 18.52
CA ARG A 257 3.71 -22.83 18.06
C ARG A 257 3.51 -22.82 16.55
N ALA A 258 3.35 -21.64 15.95
CA ALA A 258 3.23 -21.50 14.52
C ALA A 258 4.51 -21.97 13.80
N ILE A 259 5.70 -21.61 14.29
CA ILE A 259 6.98 -22.05 13.71
C ILE A 259 7.09 -23.57 13.72
N THR A 260 6.84 -24.23 14.86
CA THR A 260 6.98 -25.69 14.94
C THR A 260 5.95 -26.43 14.08
N LYS A 261 4.76 -25.85 13.87
CA LYS A 261 3.74 -26.43 12.98
C LYS A 261 4.07 -26.27 11.51
N THR A 262 4.53 -25.09 11.11
CA THR A 262 4.82 -24.77 9.69
C THR A 262 6.18 -25.33 9.25
N LEU A 263 7.16 -25.38 10.15
CA LEU A 263 8.51 -25.87 9.89
C LEU A 263 8.85 -26.99 10.89
N PRO A 264 8.47 -28.26 10.60
CA PRO A 264 8.70 -29.38 11.50
C PRO A 264 10.18 -29.53 11.87
N GLY A 265 10.46 -29.72 13.17
CA GLY A 265 11.82 -29.81 13.70
C GLY A 265 12.53 -28.47 13.89
N MET A 266 11.87 -27.34 13.59
CA MET A 266 12.37 -26.00 13.85
C MET A 266 11.79 -25.45 15.16
N THR A 267 12.66 -24.91 16.02
CA THR A 267 12.28 -24.07 17.16
C THR A 267 12.39 -22.58 16.81
N ALA A 268 11.69 -21.71 17.53
CA ALA A 268 11.80 -20.26 17.32
C ALA A 268 13.23 -19.72 17.48
N SER A 269 14.02 -20.28 18.39
CA SER A 269 15.43 -19.89 18.59
C SER A 269 16.32 -20.34 17.42
N GLN A 270 16.13 -21.57 16.91
CA GLN A 270 16.84 -22.03 15.71
C GLN A 270 16.45 -21.22 14.47
N PHE A 271 15.17 -20.88 14.33
CA PHE A 271 14.69 -20.00 13.27
C PHE A 271 15.41 -18.65 13.33
N GLU A 272 15.41 -17.99 14.50
CA GLU A 272 16.06 -16.70 14.66
C GLU A 272 17.56 -16.74 14.34
N SER A 273 18.29 -17.75 14.83
CA SER A 273 19.72 -17.91 14.56
C SER A 273 20.00 -18.10 13.07
N ARG A 274 19.25 -18.98 12.38
CA ARG A 274 19.41 -19.25 10.95
C ARG A 274 18.97 -18.08 10.08
N TRP A 275 17.92 -17.36 10.48
CA TRP A 275 17.46 -16.16 9.80
C TRP A 275 18.51 -15.04 9.88
N LYS A 276 19.16 -14.84 11.04
CA LYS A 276 20.26 -13.88 11.19
C LYS A 276 21.47 -14.25 10.33
N GLU A 277 21.82 -15.53 10.27
CA GLU A 277 22.87 -16.03 9.39
C GLU A 277 22.53 -15.81 7.91
N TRP A 278 21.29 -16.08 7.52
CA TRP A 278 20.82 -15.81 6.15
C TRP A 278 20.89 -14.33 5.79
N LEU A 279 20.54 -13.42 6.70
CA LEU A 279 20.63 -11.98 6.47
C LEU A 279 22.06 -11.51 6.15
N THR A 280 23.08 -12.10 6.78
CA THR A 280 24.48 -11.70 6.60
C THR A 280 25.18 -12.40 5.45
N THR A 281 24.74 -13.63 5.11
CA THR A 281 25.40 -14.49 4.10
C THR A 281 24.72 -14.50 2.74
N ARG A 282 23.49 -13.97 2.63
CA ARG A 282 22.82 -13.84 1.34
C ARG A 282 23.64 -13.01 0.37
N GLU A 283 23.85 -13.53 -0.83
CA GLU A 283 24.25 -12.70 -1.95
C GLU A 283 23.07 -11.77 -2.29
N GLU A 284 23.38 -10.51 -2.60
CA GLU A 284 22.40 -9.61 -3.17
C GLU A 284 22.05 -10.16 -4.54
N ALA A 285 20.95 -10.93 -4.61
CA ALA A 285 20.39 -11.31 -5.88
C ALA A 285 20.02 -10.02 -6.61
N LEU A 286 20.82 -9.65 -7.61
CA LEU A 286 20.45 -8.67 -8.62
C LEU A 286 19.24 -9.23 -9.35
N VAL A 287 18.05 -9.00 -8.82
CA VAL A 287 16.80 -9.26 -9.54
C VAL A 287 16.64 -8.14 -10.54
N THR A 288 17.38 -8.21 -11.65
CA THR A 288 16.99 -7.56 -12.89
C THR A 288 15.75 -8.27 -13.41
N SER A 289 14.57 -7.87 -12.94
CA SER A 289 13.32 -8.14 -13.66
C SER A 289 12.87 -6.87 -14.38
N VAL A 290 13.71 -6.39 -15.30
CA VAL A 290 13.22 -5.62 -16.44
C VAL A 290 12.89 -6.64 -17.51
N SER A 291 11.59 -6.92 -17.71
CA SER A 291 11.13 -7.54 -18.94
C SER A 291 11.49 -6.60 -20.10
N PRO A 292 12.17 -7.07 -21.16
CA PRO A 292 12.42 -6.26 -22.33
C PRO A 292 11.10 -6.14 -23.11
N ARG A 293 10.40 -5.01 -22.95
CA ARG A 293 9.39 -4.59 -23.91
C ARG A 293 9.97 -3.52 -24.83
N GLU A 294 10.25 -4.01 -26.04
CA GLU A 294 10.17 -3.30 -27.32
C GLU A 294 11.10 -2.09 -27.49
N GLN A 295 12.29 -2.39 -28.02
CA GLN A 295 12.94 -1.46 -28.95
C GLN A 295 12.02 -1.29 -30.15
N VAL A 296 11.30 -0.16 -30.18
CA VAL A 296 10.75 0.37 -31.42
C VAL A 296 11.94 0.86 -32.23
N THR A 297 12.31 0.08 -33.24
CA THR A 297 13.25 0.48 -34.28
C THR A 297 12.61 1.65 -35.04
N LEU A 298 13.01 2.87 -34.70
CA LEU A 298 12.88 4.01 -35.60
C LEU A 298 14.01 3.91 -36.61
N LEU A 299 13.68 3.85 -37.90
CA LEU A 299 14.51 4.29 -39.02
C LEU A 299 13.67 4.25 -40.31
N PRO A 300 14.01 5.11 -41.28
CA PRO A 300 13.42 6.42 -41.56
C PRO A 300 12.12 6.39 -42.40
#